data_AF-A0A349ZYE1-F1
#
_entry.id   AF-A0A349ZYE1-F1
#
_cell.length_a   1.000
_cell.length_b   1.000
_cell.length_c   1.000
_cell.angle_alpha   90.00
_cell.angle_beta   90.00
_cell.angle_gamma   90.00
#
_symmetry.space_group_name_H-M   'P 1'
#
loop_
_entity.id
_entity.type
_entity.pdbx_description
1 polymer ?
#
loop_
_entity_poly.entity_id
_entity_poly.type
_entity_poly.pdbx_seq_one_letter_code
_entity_poly.pdbx_strand_id
1 'polypeptide(L)'
;MKKLFIILTLVFSQFFQLNAQKEKLNQIFDKYQETEGVTSIKIAKPMFSMLSNLNIADAELNQIKPLLTKINGIKILVIEKPENKTSSALQTSLVPKIQSDITAALKDLNYDELMTVNSKENKIKFLSGEAKNGILNDLLLSINADDNTVLMMLDGQISVNDVNNLVNQVQVTANSKTKEPAGTHGEVITQVRNVGPFAGISASSGIKVNFTQGNRQTVVVEADGDLQQYVQTEVKDGILMLGIRKANNKNLKFKKLQVTIEAPHLKSVDLSSGAQFYTANEVSETNFTGNISSGANFNADLNISNHSKVSTTSGSSSRVNIKTKSLDITSTSGASLTLTGKASSASFDISSASSVNAQDLQAQSLTAEASSGASLKVHATQNLKANAGSGASIRYRAANLSKNDIRQTSGGSVKSF
;
A
#
# COMPACT_ATOMS: atom_id res chain seq x y z
N MET A 1 -55.84 -24.62 9.11
CA MET A 1 -54.95 -25.65 8.53
C MET A 1 -54.34 -25.26 7.17
N LYS A 2 -55.09 -24.71 6.21
CA LYS A 2 -54.53 -24.31 4.89
C LYS A 2 -53.40 -23.26 4.94
N LYS A 3 -53.47 -22.26 5.83
CA LYS A 3 -52.42 -21.24 5.98
C LYS A 3 -51.10 -21.77 6.57
N LEU A 4 -51.19 -22.79 7.45
CA LEU A 4 -50.01 -23.44 8.04
C LEU A 4 -49.30 -24.32 7.02
N PHE A 5 -50.07 -25.00 6.16
CA PHE A 5 -49.54 -25.81 5.06
C PHE A 5 -48.79 -24.95 4.03
N ILE A 6 -49.32 -23.76 3.70
CA ILE A 6 -48.68 -22.82 2.76
C ILE A 6 -47.34 -22.30 3.30
N ILE A 7 -47.27 -21.98 4.60
CA ILE A 7 -46.02 -21.55 5.27
C ILE A 7 -45.01 -22.70 5.30
N LEU A 8 -45.45 -23.93 5.59
CA LEU A 8 -44.58 -25.11 5.60
C LEU A 8 -44.03 -25.41 4.19
N THR A 9 -44.84 -25.30 3.14
CA THR A 9 -44.37 -25.44 1.74
C THR A 9 -43.44 -24.31 1.32
N LEU A 10 -43.65 -23.08 1.79
CA LEU A 10 -42.75 -21.95 1.49
C LEU A 10 -41.38 -22.13 2.15
N VAL A 11 -41.36 -22.57 3.41
CA VAL A 11 -40.11 -22.84 4.14
C VAL A 11 -39.38 -24.03 3.52
N PHE A 12 -40.07 -25.12 3.17
CA PHE A 12 -39.44 -26.24 2.46
C PHE A 12 -38.91 -25.86 1.07
N SER A 13 -39.61 -25.00 0.31
CA SER A 13 -39.15 -24.55 -1.01
C SER A 13 -37.82 -23.77 -0.96
N GLN A 14 -37.57 -23.01 0.12
CA GLN A 14 -36.33 -22.27 0.34
C GLN A 14 -35.15 -23.19 0.72
N PHE A 15 -35.42 -24.34 1.37
CA PHE A 15 -34.40 -25.35 1.67
C PHE A 15 -34.00 -26.20 0.46
N PHE A 16 -34.92 -26.46 -0.48
CA PHE A 16 -34.61 -27.19 -1.71
C PHE A 16 -33.74 -26.39 -2.69
N GLN A 17 -33.91 -25.06 -2.75
CA GLN A 17 -33.11 -24.21 -3.65
C GLN A 17 -31.62 -24.17 -3.27
N LEU A 18 -31.30 -24.20 -1.97
CA LEU A 18 -29.91 -24.18 -1.48
C LEU A 18 -29.15 -25.49 -1.75
N ASN A 19 -29.81 -26.64 -1.60
CA ASN A 19 -29.17 -27.94 -1.86
C ASN A 19 -29.01 -28.24 -3.36
N ALA A 20 -29.94 -27.77 -4.21
CA ALA A 20 -29.90 -27.99 -5.65
C ALA A 20 -28.74 -27.26 -6.36
N GLN A 21 -28.35 -26.08 -5.84
CA GLN A 21 -27.24 -25.29 -6.38
C GLN A 21 -25.89 -26.01 -6.19
N LYS A 22 -25.66 -26.52 -4.96
CA LYS A 22 -24.47 -27.30 -4.62
C LYS A 22 -24.39 -28.60 -5.42
N GLU A 23 -25.52 -29.25 -5.67
CA GLU A 23 -25.59 -30.48 -6.46
C GLU A 23 -25.18 -30.27 -7.92
N LYS A 24 -25.67 -29.21 -8.59
CA LYS A 24 -25.27 -28.88 -9.97
C LYS A 24 -23.77 -28.64 -10.12
N LEU A 25 -23.17 -27.93 -9.16
CA LEU A 25 -21.72 -27.67 -9.19
C LEU A 25 -20.92 -28.96 -8.94
N ASN A 26 -21.36 -29.80 -7.99
CA ASN A 26 -20.77 -31.10 -7.75
C ASN A 26 -20.82 -32.01 -8.99
N GLN A 27 -21.91 -31.97 -9.76
CA GLN A 27 -22.03 -32.73 -11.01
C GLN A 27 -20.98 -32.35 -12.05
N ILE A 28 -20.53 -31.09 -12.11
CA ILE A 28 -19.44 -30.68 -13.02
C ILE A 28 -18.14 -31.38 -12.62
N PHE A 29 -17.81 -31.31 -11.33
CA PHE A 29 -16.61 -31.99 -10.81
C PHE A 29 -16.67 -33.49 -11.08
N ASP A 30 -17.81 -34.12 -10.83
CA ASP A 30 -17.97 -35.55 -10.98
C ASP A 30 -18.00 -35.99 -12.47
N LYS A 31 -18.48 -35.12 -13.38
CA LYS A 31 -18.51 -35.35 -14.83
C LYS A 31 -17.13 -35.29 -15.47
N TYR A 32 -16.27 -34.36 -15.02
CA TYR A 32 -14.99 -34.08 -15.69
C TYR A 32 -13.76 -34.65 -14.98
N GLN A 33 -13.91 -35.24 -13.78
CA GLN A 33 -12.78 -35.75 -12.99
C GLN A 33 -11.93 -36.82 -13.68
N GLU A 34 -12.48 -37.56 -14.64
CA GLU A 34 -11.80 -38.64 -15.40
C GLU A 34 -11.58 -38.28 -16.88
N THR A 35 -11.74 -37.01 -17.24
CA THR A 35 -11.58 -36.56 -18.64
C THR A 35 -10.11 -36.32 -18.96
N GLU A 36 -9.65 -36.79 -20.13
CA GLU A 36 -8.29 -36.55 -20.62
C GLU A 36 -8.00 -35.04 -20.76
N GLY A 37 -6.84 -34.60 -20.28
CA GLY A 37 -6.46 -33.18 -20.22
C GLY A 37 -7.05 -32.40 -19.04
N VAL A 38 -7.70 -33.09 -18.10
CA VAL A 38 -8.22 -32.51 -16.85
C VAL A 38 -7.52 -33.15 -15.65
N THR A 39 -6.90 -32.32 -14.82
CA THR A 39 -6.40 -32.73 -13.50
C THR A 39 -7.48 -32.45 -12.45
N SER A 40 -7.92 -33.49 -11.74
CA SER A 40 -8.92 -33.39 -10.67
C SER A 40 -8.32 -33.72 -9.31
N ILE A 41 -8.52 -32.84 -8.33
CA ILE A 41 -8.08 -33.02 -6.95
C ILE A 41 -9.30 -32.90 -6.03
N LYS A 42 -9.52 -33.92 -5.19
CA LYS A 42 -10.60 -33.94 -4.20
C LYS A 42 -10.04 -34.24 -2.82
N ILE A 43 -10.19 -33.27 -1.90
CA ILE A 43 -9.77 -33.39 -0.51
C ILE A 43 -11.03 -33.38 0.36
N ALA A 44 -11.21 -34.41 1.18
CA ALA A 44 -12.38 -34.58 2.04
C ALA A 44 -12.11 -34.19 3.50
N LYS A 45 -13.18 -33.93 4.25
CA LYS A 45 -13.19 -33.55 5.68
C LYS A 45 -12.25 -34.36 6.60
N PRO A 46 -12.14 -35.70 6.47
CA PRO A 46 -11.25 -36.46 7.35
C PRO A 46 -9.78 -36.02 7.25
N MET A 47 -9.33 -35.61 6.05
CA MET A 47 -7.95 -35.12 5.86
C MET A 47 -7.73 -33.79 6.61
N PHE A 48 -8.69 -32.86 6.54
CA PHE A 48 -8.60 -31.59 7.28
C PHE A 48 -8.65 -31.79 8.79
N SER A 49 -9.46 -32.76 9.25
CA SER A 49 -9.56 -33.12 10.67
C SER A 49 -8.27 -33.77 11.18
N MET A 50 -7.57 -34.55 10.35
CA MET A 50 -6.24 -35.05 10.67
C MET A 50 -5.24 -33.89 10.77
N LEU A 51 -5.21 -32.99 9.78
CA LEU A 51 -4.30 -31.84 9.76
C LEU A 51 -4.52 -30.88 10.96
N SER A 52 -5.76 -30.65 11.37
CA SER A 52 -6.05 -29.82 12.56
C SER A 52 -5.54 -30.45 13.85
N ASN A 53 -5.45 -31.78 13.91
CA ASN A 53 -5.07 -32.53 15.11
C ASN A 53 -3.56 -32.79 15.19
N LEU A 54 -2.79 -32.48 14.14
CA LEU A 54 -1.34 -32.53 14.19
C LEU A 54 -0.81 -31.35 15.01
N ASN A 55 -0.08 -31.66 16.08
CA ASN A 55 0.53 -30.65 16.96
C ASN A 55 1.91 -30.25 16.40
N ILE A 56 1.91 -29.50 15.30
CA ILE A 56 3.12 -29.03 14.64
C ILE A 56 3.50 -27.68 15.25
N ALA A 57 4.75 -27.52 15.70
CA ALA A 57 5.29 -26.28 16.23
C ALA A 57 5.55 -25.26 15.09
N ASP A 58 4.48 -24.91 14.37
CA ASP A 58 4.50 -23.96 13.27
C ASP A 58 3.53 -22.82 13.58
N ALA A 59 4.07 -21.61 13.68
CA ALA A 59 3.31 -20.39 13.94
C ALA A 59 2.30 -20.08 12.82
N GLU A 60 2.53 -20.59 11.61
CA GLU A 60 1.62 -20.45 10.47
C GLU A 60 0.43 -21.41 10.56
N LEU A 61 0.68 -22.67 10.95
CA LEU A 61 -0.37 -23.69 11.04
C LEU A 61 -1.42 -23.34 12.12
N ASN A 62 -0.96 -22.76 13.23
CA ASN A 62 -1.84 -22.30 14.31
C ASN A 62 -2.82 -21.20 13.86
N GLN A 63 -2.47 -20.43 12.83
CA GLN A 63 -3.32 -19.36 12.31
C GLN A 63 -4.39 -19.88 11.35
N ILE A 64 -4.12 -20.97 10.62
CA ILE A 64 -5.08 -21.58 9.68
C ILE A 64 -5.91 -22.69 10.30
N LYS A 65 -5.49 -23.24 11.46
CA LYS A 65 -6.21 -24.27 12.20
C LYS A 65 -7.69 -23.94 12.47
N PRO A 66 -8.09 -22.70 12.83
CA PRO A 66 -9.50 -22.33 12.95
C PRO A 66 -10.29 -22.48 11.63
N LEU A 67 -9.65 -22.23 10.48
CA LEU A 67 -10.23 -22.39 9.15
C LEU A 67 -10.36 -23.87 8.76
N LEU A 68 -9.34 -24.68 9.06
CA LEU A 68 -9.35 -26.12 8.75
C LEU A 68 -10.54 -26.86 9.38
N THR A 69 -11.01 -26.41 10.55
CA THR A 69 -12.21 -26.98 11.20
C THR A 69 -13.53 -26.62 10.51
N LYS A 70 -13.54 -25.54 9.71
CA LYS A 70 -14.72 -25.00 9.02
C LYS A 70 -14.85 -25.50 7.57
N ILE A 71 -13.82 -26.18 7.06
CA ILE A 71 -13.78 -26.75 5.70
C ILE A 71 -14.27 -28.20 5.75
N ASN A 72 -15.30 -28.50 4.97
CA ASN A 72 -15.78 -29.87 4.75
C ASN A 72 -15.07 -30.54 3.56
N GLY A 73 -14.58 -29.76 2.59
CA GLY A 73 -13.91 -30.32 1.42
C GLY A 73 -13.30 -29.25 0.51
N ILE A 74 -12.34 -29.67 -0.31
CA ILE A 74 -11.84 -28.87 -1.45
C ILE A 74 -11.93 -29.74 -2.70
N LYS A 75 -12.47 -29.18 -3.79
CA LYS A 75 -12.42 -29.77 -5.12
C LYS A 75 -11.73 -28.80 -6.08
N ILE A 76 -10.80 -29.30 -6.89
CA ILE A 76 -10.07 -28.51 -7.89
C ILE A 76 -10.13 -29.25 -9.22
N LEU A 77 -10.47 -28.53 -10.30
CA LEU A 77 -10.27 -28.95 -11.67
C LEU A 77 -9.27 -27.99 -12.33
N VAL A 78 -8.21 -28.54 -12.92
CA VAL A 78 -7.28 -27.81 -13.78
C VAL A 78 -7.43 -28.36 -15.19
N ILE A 79 -7.74 -27.49 -16.13
CA ILE A 79 -7.96 -27.82 -17.54
C ILE A 79 -6.83 -27.17 -18.33
N GLU A 80 -6.00 -27.98 -18.98
CA GLU A 80 -4.86 -27.50 -19.77
C GLU A 80 -5.34 -27.05 -21.16
N LYS A 81 -4.88 -25.88 -21.62
CA LYS A 81 -5.18 -25.40 -22.98
C LYS A 81 -4.10 -25.89 -23.96
N PRO A 82 -4.47 -26.34 -25.16
CA PRO A 82 -3.49 -26.80 -26.14
C PRO A 82 -2.60 -25.65 -26.64
N GLU A 83 -1.28 -25.79 -26.52
CA GLU A 83 -0.29 -24.79 -26.93
C GLU A 83 -0.09 -24.69 -28.46
N ASN A 84 -0.52 -25.68 -29.25
CA ASN A 84 -0.27 -25.73 -30.70
C ASN A 84 -1.49 -26.22 -31.51
N LYS A 85 -1.63 -25.74 -32.76
CA LYS A 85 -2.66 -26.19 -33.72
C LYS A 85 -2.56 -27.67 -34.13
N THR A 86 -1.59 -28.41 -33.59
CA THR A 86 -1.34 -29.85 -33.79
C THR A 86 -1.80 -30.71 -32.61
N SER A 87 -2.39 -30.13 -31.57
CA SER A 87 -3.09 -30.88 -30.53
C SER A 87 -4.29 -31.62 -31.12
N SER A 88 -4.54 -32.84 -30.63
CA SER A 88 -5.59 -33.71 -31.17
C SER A 88 -6.94 -32.97 -31.28
N ALA A 89 -7.70 -33.24 -32.34
CA ALA A 89 -9.00 -32.60 -32.59
C ALA A 89 -10.00 -32.72 -31.41
N LEU A 90 -9.75 -33.68 -30.51
CA LEU A 90 -10.45 -33.86 -29.24
C LEU A 90 -10.15 -32.73 -28.23
N GLN A 91 -8.90 -32.29 -28.08
CA GLN A 91 -8.53 -31.22 -27.13
C GLN A 91 -9.05 -29.84 -27.56
N THR A 92 -9.06 -29.55 -28.88
CA THR A 92 -9.56 -28.26 -29.40
C THR A 92 -11.06 -28.06 -29.20
N SER A 93 -11.83 -29.15 -29.04
CA SER A 93 -13.29 -29.11 -28.85
C SER A 93 -13.74 -29.33 -27.40
N LEU A 94 -12.95 -30.04 -26.58
CA LEU A 94 -13.27 -30.29 -25.17
C LEU A 94 -13.11 -29.05 -24.29
N VAL A 95 -11.99 -28.34 -24.39
CA VAL A 95 -11.70 -27.21 -23.47
C VAL A 95 -12.75 -26.10 -23.57
N PRO A 96 -13.16 -25.64 -24.78
CA PRO A 96 -14.23 -24.65 -24.90
C PRO A 96 -15.57 -25.17 -24.37
N LYS A 97 -15.85 -26.48 -24.51
CA LYS A 97 -17.08 -27.11 -24.00
C LYS A 97 -17.10 -27.15 -22.47
N ILE A 98 -16.00 -27.53 -21.83
CA ILE A 98 -15.90 -27.54 -20.36
C ILE A 98 -16.03 -26.11 -19.83
N GLN A 99 -15.37 -25.14 -20.45
CA GLN A 99 -15.50 -23.73 -20.08
C GLN A 99 -16.93 -23.21 -20.25
N SER A 100 -17.62 -23.61 -21.31
CA SER A 100 -19.03 -23.28 -21.53
C SER A 100 -19.93 -23.91 -20.47
N ASP A 101 -19.74 -25.19 -20.15
CA ASP A 101 -20.53 -25.90 -19.13
C ASP A 101 -20.30 -25.29 -17.73
N ILE A 102 -19.06 -24.91 -17.40
CA ILE A 102 -18.74 -24.18 -16.16
C ILE A 102 -19.41 -22.80 -16.15
N THR A 103 -19.29 -22.03 -17.23
CA THR A 103 -19.87 -20.68 -17.32
C THR A 103 -21.39 -20.73 -17.24
N ALA A 104 -22.02 -21.71 -17.89
CA ALA A 104 -23.47 -21.93 -17.85
C ALA A 104 -23.92 -22.31 -16.45
N ALA A 105 -23.23 -23.25 -15.80
CA ALA A 105 -23.55 -23.62 -14.43
C ALA A 105 -23.41 -22.44 -13.46
N LEU A 106 -22.35 -21.64 -13.58
CA LEU A 106 -22.16 -20.45 -12.73
C LEU A 106 -23.22 -19.37 -12.97
N LYS A 107 -23.74 -19.24 -14.19
CA LYS A 107 -24.81 -18.29 -14.53
C LYS A 107 -26.16 -18.67 -13.92
N ASP A 108 -26.42 -19.97 -13.80
CA ASP A 108 -27.67 -20.51 -13.24
C ASP A 108 -27.65 -20.61 -11.70
N LEU A 109 -26.51 -20.31 -11.08
CA LEU A 109 -26.31 -20.31 -9.63
C LEU A 109 -26.46 -18.88 -9.09
N ASN A 110 -27.20 -18.71 -7.98
CA ASN A 110 -27.41 -17.42 -7.34
C ASN A 110 -26.21 -17.04 -6.45
N TYR A 111 -25.02 -16.97 -7.06
CA TYR A 111 -23.76 -16.67 -6.36
C TYR A 111 -23.45 -15.19 -6.45
N ASP A 112 -22.97 -14.62 -5.35
CA ASP A 112 -22.51 -13.24 -5.28
C ASP A 112 -21.06 -13.16 -5.78
N GLU A 113 -20.78 -12.24 -6.70
CA GLU A 113 -19.42 -11.93 -7.13
C GLU A 113 -18.74 -11.05 -6.10
N LEU A 114 -17.79 -11.63 -5.36
CA LEU A 114 -17.07 -10.94 -4.29
C LEU A 114 -15.93 -10.09 -4.83
N MET A 115 -15.21 -10.60 -5.84
CA MET A 115 -14.05 -9.92 -6.42
C MET A 115 -13.77 -10.47 -7.83
N THR A 116 -13.45 -9.57 -8.75
CA THR A 116 -12.88 -9.92 -10.05
C THR A 116 -11.59 -9.16 -10.26
N VAL A 117 -10.55 -9.88 -10.67
CA VAL A 117 -9.29 -9.30 -11.14
C VAL A 117 -9.18 -9.60 -12.63
N ASN A 118 -9.03 -8.56 -13.43
CA ASN A 118 -8.89 -8.67 -14.88
C ASN A 118 -7.55 -8.06 -15.30
N SER A 119 -6.67 -8.89 -15.87
CA SER A 119 -5.41 -8.45 -16.48
C SER A 119 -5.38 -8.90 -17.94
N LYS A 120 -4.32 -8.52 -18.68
CA LYS A 120 -4.21 -8.88 -20.10
C LYS A 120 -4.13 -10.40 -20.33
N GLU A 121 -3.63 -11.15 -19.35
CA GLU A 121 -3.31 -12.58 -19.45
C GLU A 121 -4.18 -13.45 -18.54
N ASN A 122 -4.89 -12.84 -17.57
CA ASN A 122 -5.60 -13.58 -16.53
C ASN A 122 -6.93 -12.92 -16.16
N LYS A 123 -7.97 -13.75 -16.03
CA LYS A 123 -9.25 -13.36 -15.43
C LYS A 123 -9.53 -14.23 -14.21
N ILE A 124 -9.52 -13.62 -13.04
CA ILE A 124 -9.74 -14.27 -11.75
C ILE A 124 -11.09 -13.80 -11.19
N LYS A 125 -11.94 -14.73 -10.77
CA LYS A 125 -13.23 -14.47 -10.12
C LYS A 125 -13.33 -15.20 -8.80
N PHE A 126 -13.74 -14.47 -7.76
CA PHE A 126 -14.16 -15.01 -6.47
C PHE A 126 -15.67 -14.88 -6.36
N LEU A 127 -16.33 -16.02 -6.16
CA LEU A 127 -17.78 -16.16 -6.07
C LEU A 127 -18.12 -16.87 -4.74
N SER A 128 -19.22 -16.53 -4.09
CA SER A 128 -19.74 -17.32 -2.96
C SER A 128 -21.22 -17.59 -3.10
N GLY A 129 -21.69 -18.69 -2.49
CA GLY A 129 -23.12 -18.90 -2.27
C GLY A 129 -23.70 -17.87 -1.29
N GLU A 130 -25.02 -17.88 -1.13
CA GLU A 130 -25.78 -16.91 -0.31
C GLU A 130 -25.07 -16.50 1.00
N ALA A 131 -24.80 -15.20 1.15
CA ALA A 131 -24.29 -14.62 2.38
C ALA A 131 -25.43 -14.37 3.38
N LYS A 132 -25.65 -15.28 4.34
CA LYS A 132 -26.58 -15.05 5.46
C LYS A 132 -25.81 -14.69 6.72
N ASN A 133 -26.09 -13.51 7.27
CA ASN A 133 -25.49 -12.99 8.51
C ASN A 133 -23.94 -12.98 8.51
N GLY A 134 -23.30 -12.70 7.36
CA GLY A 134 -21.85 -12.66 7.25
C GLY A 134 -21.15 -14.03 7.23
N ILE A 135 -21.91 -15.12 7.06
CA ILE A 135 -21.41 -16.46 6.78
C ILE A 135 -21.61 -16.75 5.29
N LEU A 136 -20.50 -17.06 4.62
CA LEU A 136 -20.43 -17.45 3.22
C LEU A 136 -20.49 -18.98 3.15
N ASN A 137 -21.47 -19.48 2.42
CA ASN A 137 -21.59 -20.92 2.14
C ASN A 137 -20.91 -21.19 0.81
N ASP A 138 -19.89 -22.04 0.83
CA ASP A 138 -19.11 -22.49 -0.32
C ASP A 138 -18.41 -21.32 -1.07
N LEU A 139 -17.07 -21.33 -1.07
CA LEU A 139 -16.27 -20.35 -1.82
C LEU A 139 -15.84 -20.97 -3.15
N LEU A 140 -16.11 -20.27 -4.25
CA LEU A 140 -15.72 -20.68 -5.58
C LEU A 140 -14.73 -19.69 -6.19
N LEU A 141 -13.63 -20.24 -6.70
CA LEU A 141 -12.59 -19.51 -7.40
C LEU A 141 -12.51 -20.02 -8.84
N SER A 142 -12.61 -19.11 -9.79
CA SER A 142 -12.41 -19.38 -11.21
C SER A 142 -11.27 -18.53 -11.75
N ILE A 143 -10.25 -19.18 -12.30
CA ILE A 143 -9.11 -18.55 -12.95
C ILE A 143 -9.11 -19.01 -14.41
N ASN A 144 -9.14 -18.05 -15.34
CA ASN A 144 -8.95 -18.29 -16.76
C ASN A 144 -7.67 -17.58 -17.18
N ALA A 145 -6.61 -18.35 -17.40
CA ALA A 145 -5.28 -17.92 -17.83
C ALA A 145 -5.03 -18.35 -19.28
N ASP A 146 -4.02 -17.82 -19.95
CA ASP A 146 -3.75 -18.14 -21.35
C ASP A 146 -3.40 -19.62 -21.59
N ASP A 147 -2.76 -20.26 -20.63
CA ASP A 147 -2.24 -21.65 -20.66
C ASP A 147 -3.20 -22.68 -20.02
N ASN A 148 -4.01 -22.26 -19.05
CA ASN A 148 -4.90 -23.17 -18.33
C ASN A 148 -6.19 -22.50 -17.82
N THR A 149 -7.12 -23.32 -17.35
CA THR A 149 -8.30 -22.86 -16.60
C THR A 149 -8.41 -23.64 -15.31
N VAL A 150 -8.49 -22.92 -14.19
CA VAL A 150 -8.63 -23.50 -12.86
C VAL A 150 -10.02 -23.19 -12.32
N LEU A 151 -10.74 -24.23 -11.90
CA LEU A 151 -11.96 -24.12 -11.14
C LEU A 151 -11.75 -24.78 -9.77
N MET A 152 -11.86 -24.00 -8.71
CA MET A 152 -11.71 -24.46 -7.34
C MET A 152 -13.00 -24.18 -6.56
N MET A 153 -13.46 -25.18 -5.81
CA MET A 153 -14.56 -25.06 -4.88
C MET A 153 -14.09 -25.48 -3.50
N LEU A 154 -14.29 -24.61 -2.52
CA LEU A 154 -14.08 -24.88 -1.11
C LEU A 154 -15.46 -25.02 -0.46
N ASP A 155 -15.76 -26.24 -0.01
CA ASP A 155 -16.98 -26.57 0.72
C ASP A 155 -16.79 -26.26 2.20
N GLY A 156 -17.57 -25.33 2.74
CA GLY A 156 -17.47 -24.93 4.13
C GLY A 156 -18.38 -23.75 4.50
N GLN A 157 -18.50 -23.53 5.81
CA GLN A 157 -19.14 -22.32 6.36
C GLN A 157 -18.03 -21.36 6.76
N ILE A 158 -17.75 -20.40 5.89
CA ILE A 158 -16.62 -19.49 6.06
C ILE A 158 -17.19 -18.11 6.38
N SER A 159 -16.81 -17.50 7.50
CA SER A 159 -17.24 -16.12 7.73
C SER A 159 -16.54 -15.16 6.78
N VAL A 160 -17.12 -13.98 6.55
CA VAL A 160 -16.44 -12.91 5.80
C VAL A 160 -15.08 -12.55 6.44
N ASN A 161 -14.96 -12.65 7.76
CA ASN A 161 -13.68 -12.45 8.46
C ASN A 161 -12.66 -13.55 8.15
N ASP A 162 -13.12 -14.80 8.04
CA ASP A 162 -12.30 -15.94 7.65
C ASP A 162 -11.85 -15.82 6.18
N VAL A 163 -12.72 -15.35 5.27
CA VAL A 163 -12.35 -15.05 3.88
C VAL A 163 -11.40 -13.87 3.81
N ASN A 164 -11.58 -12.82 4.61
CA ASN A 164 -10.62 -11.73 4.70
C ASN A 164 -9.26 -12.26 5.17
N ASN A 165 -9.22 -13.14 6.17
CA ASN A 165 -7.99 -13.80 6.60
C ASN A 165 -7.40 -14.69 5.51
N LEU A 166 -8.22 -15.41 4.75
CA LEU A 166 -7.78 -16.31 3.68
C LEU A 166 -7.33 -15.56 2.42
N VAL A 167 -7.96 -14.46 2.05
CA VAL A 167 -7.52 -13.57 0.96
C VAL A 167 -6.25 -12.84 1.37
N ASN A 168 -6.15 -12.40 2.63
CA ASN A 168 -4.90 -11.89 3.18
C ASN A 168 -3.81 -12.97 3.18
N GLN A 169 -4.16 -14.23 3.42
CA GLN A 169 -3.21 -15.36 3.37
C GLN A 169 -2.92 -15.87 1.95
N VAL A 170 -3.84 -15.76 0.99
CA VAL A 170 -3.62 -16.11 -0.43
C VAL A 170 -2.88 -14.99 -1.14
N GLN A 171 -3.03 -13.73 -0.73
CA GLN A 171 -2.07 -12.68 -1.07
C GLN A 171 -0.71 -12.93 -0.41
N VAL A 172 -0.65 -13.70 0.69
CA VAL A 172 0.61 -14.19 1.26
C VAL A 172 1.09 -15.48 0.57
N THR A 173 0.24 -16.34 0.00
CA THR A 173 0.64 -17.61 -0.65
C THR A 173 0.88 -17.50 -2.16
N ALA A 174 0.17 -16.62 -2.87
CA ALA A 174 0.60 -16.11 -4.18
C ALA A 174 1.86 -15.23 -4.06
N ASN A 175 2.25 -14.86 -2.84
CA ASN A 175 3.54 -14.25 -2.50
C ASN A 175 4.43 -15.14 -1.59
N SER A 176 4.12 -16.42 -1.37
CA SER A 176 4.89 -17.39 -0.55
C SER A 176 4.21 -18.76 -0.51
N LYS A 177 4.43 -19.59 -1.53
CA LYS A 177 5.12 -20.88 -1.32
C LYS A 177 5.56 -21.51 -2.67
N THR A 178 6.42 -20.83 -3.42
CA THR A 178 7.68 -21.52 -3.73
C THR A 178 8.38 -21.75 -2.40
N LYS A 179 9.34 -22.66 -2.28
CA LYS A 179 10.44 -22.41 -1.32
C LYS A 179 10.68 -20.90 -1.27
N GLU A 180 10.96 -20.28 -0.11
CA GLU A 180 11.73 -19.02 -0.19
C GLU A 180 12.70 -19.25 -1.35
N PRO A 181 12.65 -18.49 -2.46
CA PRO A 181 13.86 -18.43 -3.21
C PRO A 181 14.80 -17.96 -2.11
N ALA A 182 15.76 -18.81 -1.74
CA ALA A 182 17.08 -18.26 -1.53
C ALA A 182 17.27 -17.44 -2.82
N GLY A 183 16.81 -16.19 -2.79
CA GLY A 183 16.91 -15.26 -3.89
C GLY A 183 18.38 -15.28 -4.10
N THR A 184 18.79 -15.87 -5.21
CA THR A 184 20.20 -15.90 -5.58
C THR A 184 20.64 -14.46 -5.48
N HIS A 185 21.60 -14.21 -4.58
CA HIS A 185 21.98 -12.89 -4.08
C HIS A 185 21.60 -11.71 -4.99
N GLY A 186 20.47 -11.04 -4.68
CA GLY A 186 20.02 -9.80 -5.31
C GLY A 186 19.02 -9.88 -6.46
N GLU A 187 18.05 -10.80 -6.39
CA GLU A 187 16.77 -10.65 -7.10
C GLU A 187 15.84 -9.70 -6.32
N VAL A 188 15.17 -8.77 -7.00
CA VAL A 188 14.26 -7.79 -6.38
C VAL A 188 12.83 -8.33 -6.42
N ILE A 189 12.14 -8.34 -5.28
CA ILE A 189 10.75 -8.75 -5.16
C ILE A 189 9.87 -7.60 -4.66
N THR A 190 8.56 -7.72 -4.92
CA THR A 190 7.55 -6.75 -4.47
C THR A 190 6.59 -7.42 -3.50
N GLN A 191 6.28 -6.74 -2.38
CA GLN A 191 5.36 -7.23 -1.37
C GLN A 191 4.41 -6.13 -0.89
N VAL A 192 3.12 -6.42 -0.91
CA VAL A 192 2.11 -5.57 -0.27
C VAL A 192 2.17 -5.79 1.26
N ARG A 193 2.19 -4.70 2.02
CA ARG A 193 2.21 -4.72 3.50
C ARG A 193 0.84 -4.32 4.03
N ASN A 194 0.27 -5.17 4.87
CA ASN A 194 -0.92 -4.82 5.62
C ASN A 194 -0.54 -4.06 6.88
N VAL A 195 -0.98 -2.81 6.99
CA VAL A 195 -0.66 -1.92 8.10
C VAL A 195 -1.93 -1.22 8.58
N GLY A 196 -1.96 -0.83 9.86
CA GLY A 196 -3.05 -0.04 10.42
C GLY A 196 -3.23 1.33 9.74
N PRO A 197 -4.29 2.07 10.04
CA PRO A 197 -4.48 3.42 9.52
C PRO A 197 -3.38 4.37 10.00
N PHE A 198 -2.86 5.21 9.11
CA PHE A 198 -1.87 6.22 9.46
C PHE A 198 -2.16 7.56 8.77
N ALA A 199 -1.65 8.62 9.36
CA ALA A 199 -1.63 9.96 8.77
C ALA A 199 -0.23 10.58 8.79
N GLY A 200 0.76 9.90 9.36
CA GLY A 200 2.16 10.29 9.32
C GLY A 200 3.03 9.19 8.75
N ILE A 201 4.19 9.55 8.22
CA ILE A 201 5.20 8.60 7.72
C ILE A 201 6.55 8.95 8.34
N SER A 202 7.19 7.98 8.98
CA SER A 202 8.57 8.07 9.43
C SER A 202 9.42 7.10 8.64
N ALA A 203 10.47 7.59 7.96
CA ALA A 203 11.38 6.76 7.18
C ALA A 203 12.84 6.99 7.53
N SER A 204 13.61 5.91 7.56
CA SER A 204 15.03 5.92 7.86
C SER A 204 15.80 4.93 6.99
N SER A 205 17.11 4.82 7.23
CA SER A 205 17.97 3.79 6.63
C SER A 205 18.02 3.79 5.08
N GLY A 206 18.00 4.97 4.46
CA GLY A 206 18.14 5.08 3.01
C GLY A 206 16.93 4.61 2.20
N ILE A 207 15.79 4.34 2.85
CA ILE A 207 14.56 3.93 2.16
C ILE A 207 14.09 5.04 1.22
N LYS A 208 13.78 4.68 -0.04
CA LYS A 208 13.10 5.57 -0.98
C LYS A 208 11.58 5.39 -0.87
N VAL A 209 10.87 6.46 -0.53
CA VAL A 209 9.42 6.48 -0.39
C VAL A 209 8.79 7.28 -1.53
N ASN A 210 7.85 6.67 -2.24
CA ASN A 210 7.01 7.35 -3.23
C ASN A 210 5.58 7.38 -2.69
N PHE A 211 5.07 8.58 -2.38
CA PHE A 211 3.75 8.78 -1.80
C PHE A 211 2.78 9.36 -2.83
N THR A 212 1.56 8.83 -2.86
CA THR A 212 0.44 9.37 -3.64
C THR A 212 -0.74 9.59 -2.70
N GLN A 213 -1.30 10.80 -2.66
CA GLN A 213 -2.55 11.03 -1.93
C GLN A 213 -3.71 10.47 -2.77
N GLY A 214 -4.48 9.56 -2.19
CA GLY A 214 -5.57 8.84 -2.85
C GLY A 214 -6.66 8.41 -1.85
N ASN A 215 -7.74 7.80 -2.32
CA ASN A 215 -8.85 7.39 -1.45
C ASN A 215 -8.65 6.01 -0.81
N ARG A 216 -7.57 5.30 -1.14
CA ARG A 216 -7.23 3.98 -0.59
C ARG A 216 -5.97 4.08 0.26
N GLN A 217 -5.80 3.12 1.17
CA GLN A 217 -4.56 2.92 1.89
C GLN A 217 -3.86 1.67 1.35
N THR A 218 -2.69 1.83 0.72
CA THR A 218 -1.84 0.71 0.30
C THR A 218 -0.37 1.02 0.58
N VAL A 219 0.37 0.00 1.01
CA VAL A 219 1.83 0.08 1.23
C VAL A 219 2.46 -1.07 0.50
N VAL A 220 3.38 -0.77 -0.42
CA VAL A 220 4.04 -1.76 -1.28
C VAL A 220 5.55 -1.59 -1.13
N VAL A 221 6.25 -2.65 -0.72
CA VAL A 221 7.69 -2.66 -0.51
C VAL A 221 8.35 -3.44 -1.65
N GLU A 222 9.26 -2.80 -2.36
CA GLU A 222 10.12 -3.40 -3.37
C GLU A 222 11.56 -3.43 -2.85
N ALA A 223 12.10 -4.62 -2.59
CA ALA A 223 13.47 -4.80 -2.10
C ALA A 223 14.09 -6.14 -2.55
N ASP A 224 15.38 -6.33 -2.29
CA ASP A 224 16.06 -7.61 -2.51
C ASP A 224 15.37 -8.73 -1.71
N GLY A 225 15.09 -9.87 -2.35
CA GLY A 225 14.23 -10.91 -1.80
C GLY A 225 14.73 -11.52 -0.49
N ASP A 226 16.03 -11.75 -0.37
CA ASP A 226 16.66 -12.24 0.86
C ASP A 226 16.65 -11.21 2.00
N LEU A 227 16.52 -9.92 1.66
CA LEU A 227 16.52 -8.81 2.61
C LEU A 227 15.14 -8.26 2.95
N GLN A 228 14.11 -8.65 2.19
CA GLN A 228 12.71 -8.20 2.33
C GLN A 228 12.18 -8.34 3.76
N GLN A 229 12.57 -9.42 4.45
CA GLN A 229 12.17 -9.71 5.84
C GLN A 229 12.66 -8.69 6.87
N TYR A 230 13.75 -7.97 6.57
CA TYR A 230 14.33 -6.98 7.47
C TYR A 230 13.68 -5.60 7.32
N VAL A 231 12.87 -5.37 6.29
CA VAL A 231 12.18 -4.09 6.09
C VAL A 231 11.02 -3.98 7.09
N GLN A 232 11.15 -3.06 8.06
CA GLN A 232 10.11 -2.74 9.03
C GLN A 232 9.02 -1.89 8.36
N THR A 233 7.77 -2.32 8.54
CA THR A 233 6.57 -1.59 8.13
C THR A 233 5.51 -1.75 9.23
N GLU A 234 5.48 -0.81 10.18
CA GLU A 234 4.63 -0.91 11.37
C GLU A 234 4.03 0.46 11.68
N VAL A 235 2.78 0.53 12.10
CA VAL A 235 2.16 1.79 12.51
C VAL A 235 2.22 1.95 14.02
N LYS A 236 2.75 3.08 14.49
CA LYS A 236 2.77 3.48 15.91
C LYS A 236 2.19 4.88 16.03
N ASP A 237 1.20 5.03 16.90
CA ASP A 237 0.52 6.32 17.16
C ASP A 237 0.03 7.05 15.89
N GLY A 238 -0.44 6.28 14.90
CA GLY A 238 -0.91 6.82 13.61
C GLY A 238 0.21 7.23 12.64
N ILE A 239 1.46 6.86 12.91
CA ILE A 239 2.63 7.09 12.05
C ILE A 239 3.13 5.74 11.52
N LEU A 240 3.26 5.62 10.20
CA LEU A 240 3.88 4.47 9.55
C LEU A 240 5.40 4.54 9.69
N MET A 241 5.97 3.63 10.46
CA MET A 241 7.40 3.45 10.69
C MET A 241 8.02 2.58 9.59
N LEU A 242 8.90 3.17 8.79
CA LEU A 242 9.69 2.54 7.75
C LEU A 242 11.17 2.55 8.15
N GLY A 243 11.78 1.37 8.21
CA GLY A 243 13.18 1.23 8.58
C GLY A 243 13.71 -0.16 8.31
N ILE A 244 14.96 -0.41 8.69
CA ILE A 244 15.57 -1.74 8.61
C ILE A 244 15.74 -2.28 10.03
N ARG A 245 15.14 -3.43 10.32
CA ARG A 245 15.32 -4.14 11.59
C ARG A 245 16.77 -4.61 11.70
N LYS A 246 17.37 -4.39 12.88
CA LYS A 246 18.72 -4.89 13.16
C LYS A 246 18.71 -6.43 13.15
N ALA A 247 19.37 -7.02 12.17
CA ALA A 247 19.69 -8.44 12.16
C ALA A 247 21.05 -8.64 12.84
N ASN A 248 21.08 -9.24 14.03
CA ASN A 248 22.25 -9.74 14.78
C ASN A 248 23.63 -9.51 14.11
N ASN A 249 24.12 -8.27 14.08
CA ASN A 249 25.43 -7.85 13.53
C ASN A 249 25.69 -8.10 12.02
N LYS A 250 24.67 -8.29 11.18
CA LYS A 250 24.85 -8.33 9.73
C LYS A 250 24.74 -6.93 9.13
N ASN A 251 25.74 -6.54 8.34
CA ASN A 251 25.67 -5.33 7.52
C ASN A 251 24.78 -5.61 6.30
N LEU A 252 23.51 -5.22 6.38
CA LEU A 252 22.53 -5.46 5.33
C LEU A 252 22.72 -4.41 4.22
N LYS A 253 23.11 -4.86 3.02
CA LYS A 253 23.29 -4.00 1.85
C LYS A 253 22.20 -4.28 0.83
N PHE A 254 21.25 -3.37 0.74
CA PHE A 254 20.18 -3.40 -0.25
C PHE A 254 20.70 -2.85 -1.59
N LYS A 255 20.49 -3.58 -2.68
CA LYS A 255 20.67 -3.05 -4.05
C LYS A 255 19.49 -2.16 -4.40
N LYS A 256 18.29 -2.54 -3.97
CA LYS A 256 17.07 -1.75 -4.13
C LYS A 256 16.23 -1.80 -2.85
N LEU A 257 15.73 -0.64 -2.43
CA LEU A 257 14.82 -0.52 -1.30
C LEU A 257 13.90 0.67 -1.52
N GLN A 258 12.70 0.37 -2.01
CA GLN A 258 11.67 1.35 -2.32
C GLN A 258 10.35 0.97 -1.67
N VAL A 259 9.61 1.96 -1.18
CA VAL A 259 8.26 1.81 -0.64
C VAL A 259 7.33 2.75 -1.39
N THR A 260 6.31 2.20 -2.03
CA THR A 260 5.24 2.96 -2.69
C THR A 260 4.01 2.97 -1.79
N ILE A 261 3.46 4.15 -1.52
CA ILE A 261 2.37 4.36 -0.57
C ILE A 261 1.25 5.16 -1.23
N GLU A 262 0.03 4.65 -1.13
CA GLU A 262 -1.21 5.40 -1.36
C GLU A 262 -1.91 5.58 -0.02
N ALA A 263 -2.33 6.80 0.35
CA ALA A 263 -3.12 7.03 1.55
C ALA A 263 -3.99 8.31 1.42
N PRO A 264 -5.12 8.41 2.16
CA PRO A 264 -5.96 9.61 2.14
C PRO A 264 -5.33 10.81 2.83
N HIS A 265 -4.44 10.58 3.79
CA HIS A 265 -3.88 11.64 4.62
C HIS A 265 -2.37 11.58 4.72
N LEU A 266 -1.74 12.76 4.77
CA LEU A 266 -0.32 12.92 5.04
C LEU A 266 -0.08 14.20 5.85
N LYS A 267 -0.31 14.13 7.15
CA LYS A 267 -0.16 15.22 8.12
C LYS A 267 1.28 15.39 8.60
N SER A 268 2.08 14.33 8.60
CA SER A 268 3.49 14.43 8.99
C SER A 268 4.44 13.54 8.21
N VAL A 269 5.67 14.01 8.04
CA VAL A 269 6.78 13.27 7.43
C VAL A 269 8.03 13.47 8.29
N ASP A 270 8.61 12.37 8.77
CA ASP A 270 9.85 12.35 9.55
C ASP A 270 10.91 11.51 8.82
N LEU A 271 11.95 12.15 8.29
CA LEU A 271 12.99 11.49 7.49
C LEU A 271 14.36 11.61 8.15
N SER A 272 15.08 10.50 8.20
CA SER A 272 16.45 10.47 8.73
C SER A 272 17.33 9.45 8.00
N SER A 273 18.62 9.42 8.34
CA SER A 273 19.58 8.43 7.87
C SER A 273 19.55 8.19 6.36
N GLY A 274 19.57 9.27 5.57
CA GLY A 274 19.61 9.21 4.11
C GLY A 274 18.32 8.78 3.42
N ALA A 275 17.20 8.62 4.14
CA ALA A 275 15.91 8.32 3.52
C ALA A 275 15.51 9.38 2.48
N GLN A 276 14.77 8.96 1.46
CA GLN A 276 14.30 9.83 0.40
C GLN A 276 12.79 9.75 0.30
N PHE A 277 12.10 10.87 0.12
CA PHE A 277 10.65 10.91 0.02
C PHE A 277 10.21 11.81 -1.13
N TYR A 278 9.27 11.31 -1.93
CA TYR A 278 8.73 11.97 -3.11
C TYR A 278 7.21 11.91 -3.08
N THR A 279 6.53 13.03 -3.32
CA THR A 279 5.10 13.03 -3.64
C THR A 279 4.90 12.89 -5.15
N ALA A 280 4.03 11.98 -5.58
CA ALA A 280 3.67 11.81 -6.99
C ALA A 280 2.60 12.80 -7.47
N ASN A 281 1.83 13.38 -6.53
CA ASN A 281 0.80 14.40 -6.78
C ASN A 281 0.79 15.46 -5.67
N GLU A 282 0.10 16.58 -5.91
CA GLU A 282 -0.09 17.64 -4.91
C GLU A 282 -0.88 17.09 -3.71
N VAL A 283 -0.30 17.17 -2.52
CA VAL A 283 -0.92 16.71 -1.27
C VAL A 283 -1.72 17.85 -0.65
N SER A 284 -3.01 17.62 -0.45
CA SER A 284 -3.95 18.57 0.15
C SER A 284 -4.26 18.20 1.59
N GLU A 285 -3.94 19.10 2.52
CA GLU A 285 -4.15 18.90 3.96
C GLU A 285 -4.54 20.21 4.68
N THR A 286 -5.00 20.10 5.93
CA THR A 286 -5.22 21.28 6.77
C THR A 286 -3.93 21.80 7.38
N ASN A 287 -3.16 20.90 8.00
CA ASN A 287 -1.88 21.20 8.59
C ASN A 287 -0.85 20.14 8.19
N PHE A 288 0.42 20.54 8.10
CA PHE A 288 1.50 19.64 7.72
C PHE A 288 2.76 19.91 8.55
N THR A 289 3.43 18.84 9.00
CA THR A 289 4.73 18.91 9.68
C THR A 289 5.75 18.01 8.99
N GLY A 290 6.85 18.59 8.49
CA GLY A 290 7.98 17.83 7.95
C GLY A 290 9.23 18.01 8.81
N ASN A 291 9.84 16.93 9.30
CA ASN A 291 11.15 16.95 9.93
C ASN A 291 12.13 16.09 9.12
N ILE A 292 13.19 16.71 8.60
CA ILE A 292 14.17 16.05 7.73
C ILE A 292 15.55 16.24 8.34
N SER A 293 16.26 15.14 8.59
CA SER A 293 17.59 15.17 9.20
C SER A 293 18.56 14.18 8.56
N SER A 294 19.82 14.27 8.98
CA SER A 294 20.83 13.22 8.77
C SER A 294 20.98 12.79 7.30
N GLY A 295 21.16 13.76 6.40
CA GLY A 295 21.35 13.53 4.97
C GLY A 295 20.11 13.06 4.20
N ALA A 296 18.92 13.06 4.82
CA ALA A 296 17.68 12.70 4.14
C ALA A 296 17.26 13.73 3.07
N ASN A 297 16.46 13.27 2.10
CA ASN A 297 15.94 14.06 0.99
C ASN A 297 14.41 14.11 0.98
N PHE A 298 13.83 15.30 0.91
CA PHE A 298 12.39 15.49 0.82
C PHE A 298 12.03 16.32 -0.42
N ASN A 299 11.24 15.75 -1.32
CA ASN A 299 10.72 16.41 -2.51
C ASN A 299 9.19 16.33 -2.53
N ALA A 300 8.51 17.46 -2.36
CA ALA A 300 7.07 17.46 -2.20
C ALA A 300 6.35 18.66 -2.83
N ASP A 301 5.17 18.38 -3.38
CA ASP A 301 4.16 19.36 -3.80
C ASP A 301 3.02 19.37 -2.77
N LEU A 302 2.82 20.51 -2.08
CA LEU A 302 1.94 20.62 -0.92
C LEU A 302 0.94 21.79 -1.08
N ASN A 303 -0.33 21.53 -0.81
CA ASN A 303 -1.41 22.51 -0.76
C ASN A 303 -2.10 22.46 0.61
N ILE A 304 -1.61 23.29 1.53
CA ILE A 304 -1.95 23.23 2.95
C ILE A 304 -2.84 24.41 3.30
N SER A 305 -4.08 24.18 3.71
CA SER A 305 -5.05 25.26 3.84
C SER A 305 -4.86 26.18 5.06
N ASN A 306 -4.06 25.76 6.05
CA ASN A 306 -3.85 26.52 7.29
C ASN A 306 -2.36 26.72 7.65
N HIS A 307 -1.69 25.69 8.17
CA HIS A 307 -0.33 25.86 8.73
C HIS A 307 0.61 24.74 8.31
N SER A 308 1.83 25.12 7.96
CA SER A 308 2.88 24.18 7.55
C SER A 308 4.15 24.48 8.33
N LYS A 309 4.75 23.45 8.92
CA LYS A 309 6.05 23.52 9.58
C LYS A 309 7.03 22.58 8.88
N VAL A 310 8.19 23.09 8.47
CA VAL A 310 9.24 22.27 7.87
C VAL A 310 10.58 22.55 8.57
N SER A 311 11.17 21.50 9.13
CA SER A 311 12.46 21.54 9.82
C SER A 311 13.49 20.72 9.04
N THR A 312 14.61 21.33 8.64
CA THR A 312 15.72 20.64 7.94
C THR A 312 17.03 20.78 8.71
N THR A 313 17.69 19.67 9.05
CA THR A 313 18.94 19.68 9.82
C THR A 313 19.96 18.65 9.34
N SER A 314 21.19 18.73 9.86
CA SER A 314 22.28 17.75 9.71
C SER A 314 22.52 17.31 8.27
N GLY A 315 22.77 18.28 7.38
CA GLY A 315 23.09 18.02 5.97
C GLY A 315 21.96 17.44 5.12
N SER A 316 20.71 17.49 5.60
CA SER A 316 19.55 17.15 4.77
C SER A 316 19.38 18.11 3.59
N SER A 317 18.75 17.64 2.52
CA SER A 317 18.44 18.43 1.33
C SER A 317 16.95 18.33 1.02
N SER A 318 16.29 19.43 0.69
CA SER A 318 14.85 19.43 0.46
C SER A 318 14.44 20.39 -0.65
N ARG A 319 13.47 19.99 -1.46
CA ARG A 319 12.79 20.83 -2.45
C ARG A 319 11.29 20.73 -2.21
N VAL A 320 10.65 21.83 -1.86
CA VAL A 320 9.23 21.85 -1.54
C VAL A 320 8.54 22.95 -2.33
N ASN A 321 7.51 22.59 -3.07
CA ASN A 321 6.57 23.53 -3.66
C ASN A 321 5.34 23.57 -2.76
N ILE A 322 5.04 24.74 -2.19
CA ILE A 322 4.03 24.85 -1.14
C ILE A 322 3.10 26.04 -1.35
N LYS A 323 1.81 25.79 -1.17
CA LYS A 323 0.76 26.80 -1.02
C LYS A 323 0.24 26.69 0.40
N THR A 324 0.34 27.75 1.20
CA THR A 324 -0.19 27.74 2.58
C THR A 324 -0.61 29.11 3.09
N LYS A 325 -1.39 29.18 4.17
CA LYS A 325 -1.64 30.45 4.84
C LYS A 325 -0.43 30.83 5.67
N SER A 326 0.02 29.96 6.56
CA SER A 326 1.17 30.20 7.42
C SER A 326 2.23 29.13 7.27
N LEU A 327 3.48 29.57 7.04
CA LEU A 327 4.63 28.70 6.84
C LEU A 327 5.72 29.00 7.87
N ASP A 328 6.14 27.99 8.63
CA ASP A 328 7.27 28.06 9.54
C ASP A 328 8.40 27.16 9.04
N ILE A 329 9.57 27.74 8.81
CA ILE A 329 10.76 27.05 8.35
C ILE A 329 11.85 27.16 9.40
N THR A 330 12.39 26.01 9.81
CA THR A 330 13.60 25.94 10.63
C THR A 330 14.67 25.20 9.84
N SER A 331 15.86 25.78 9.67
CA SER A 331 16.97 25.10 9.01
C SER A 331 18.29 25.31 9.74
N THR A 332 19.03 24.22 9.99
CA THR A 332 20.29 24.28 10.74
C THR A 332 21.30 23.21 10.32
N SER A 333 22.49 23.25 10.91
CA SER A 333 23.58 22.27 10.76
C SER A 333 23.87 21.87 9.30
N GLY A 334 24.08 22.87 8.44
CA GLY A 334 24.47 22.67 7.04
C GLY A 334 23.40 22.05 6.14
N ALA A 335 22.13 22.08 6.51
CA ALA A 335 21.04 21.65 5.64
C ALA A 335 20.82 22.61 4.45
N SER A 336 20.24 22.08 3.37
CA SER A 336 19.88 22.82 2.16
C SER A 336 18.38 22.69 1.88
N LEU A 337 17.68 23.81 1.69
CA LEU A 337 16.25 23.82 1.43
C LEU A 337 15.91 24.77 0.28
N THR A 338 15.19 24.29 -0.72
CA THR A 338 14.62 25.10 -1.79
C THR A 338 13.09 25.13 -1.66
N LEU A 339 12.51 26.32 -1.61
CA LEU A 339 11.08 26.54 -1.50
C LEU A 339 10.54 27.34 -2.68
N THR A 340 9.40 26.91 -3.20
CA THR A 340 8.65 27.60 -4.25
C THR A 340 7.17 27.66 -3.89
N GLY A 341 6.40 28.54 -4.51
CA GLY A 341 4.94 28.60 -4.35
C GLY A 341 4.45 29.90 -3.71
N LYS A 342 3.46 29.82 -2.80
CA LYS A 342 2.82 31.01 -2.19
C LYS A 342 2.50 30.80 -0.70
N ALA A 343 2.71 31.84 0.10
CA ALA A 343 2.31 31.89 1.50
C ALA A 343 1.65 33.23 1.85
N SER A 344 0.70 33.26 2.80
CA SER A 344 0.21 34.54 3.34
C SER A 344 1.21 35.10 4.36
N SER A 345 1.63 34.28 5.32
CA SER A 345 2.73 34.54 6.25
C SER A 345 3.81 33.48 6.14
N ALA A 346 5.07 33.89 6.20
CA ALA A 346 6.20 32.98 6.28
C ALA A 346 7.21 33.43 7.35
N SER A 347 7.66 32.50 8.18
CA SER A 347 8.69 32.68 9.19
C SER A 347 9.86 31.76 8.90
N PHE A 348 11.08 32.31 8.88
CA PHE A 348 12.31 31.58 8.65
C PHE A 348 13.25 31.76 9.82
N ASP A 349 13.66 30.66 10.44
CA ASP A 349 14.71 30.61 11.47
C ASP A 349 15.85 29.71 10.97
N ILE A 350 16.94 30.34 10.54
CA ILE A 350 18.02 29.70 9.80
C ILE A 350 19.35 29.92 10.52
N SER A 351 20.08 28.84 10.82
CA SER A 351 21.37 28.95 11.52
C SER A 351 22.41 27.94 11.03
N SER A 352 23.62 28.05 11.58
CA SER A 352 24.68 27.05 11.51
C SER A 352 25.03 26.60 10.08
N ALA A 353 25.41 27.58 9.24
CA ALA A 353 25.83 27.39 7.86
C ALA A 353 24.80 26.69 6.94
N SER A 354 23.52 26.67 7.31
CA SER A 354 22.48 26.16 6.42
C SER A 354 22.15 27.16 5.30
N SER A 355 21.66 26.63 4.18
CA SER A 355 21.37 27.39 2.96
C SER A 355 19.92 27.20 2.56
N VAL A 356 19.13 28.27 2.58
CA VAL A 356 17.72 28.23 2.20
C VAL A 356 17.45 29.17 1.04
N ASN A 357 16.92 28.62 -0.05
CA ASN A 357 16.52 29.35 -1.24
C ASN A 357 14.99 29.35 -1.40
N ALA A 358 14.36 30.44 -0.98
CA ALA A 358 12.94 30.70 -1.08
C ALA A 358 12.64 31.95 -1.93
N GLN A 359 13.50 32.28 -2.90
CA GLN A 359 13.31 33.44 -3.80
C GLN A 359 12.07 33.29 -4.71
N ASP A 360 11.65 32.05 -4.97
CA ASP A 360 10.52 31.69 -5.82
C ASP A 360 9.26 31.33 -4.99
N LEU A 361 9.30 31.54 -3.68
CA LEU A 361 8.17 31.45 -2.77
C LEU A 361 7.68 32.88 -2.45
N GLN A 362 6.49 33.24 -2.93
CA GLN A 362 5.91 34.56 -2.69
C GLN A 362 5.17 34.59 -1.35
N ALA A 363 5.69 35.32 -0.36
CA ALA A 363 5.03 35.56 0.91
C ALA A 363 4.44 36.98 0.97
N GLN A 364 3.24 37.16 1.53
CA GLN A 364 2.71 38.52 1.77
C GLN A 364 3.44 39.19 2.93
N SER A 365 3.48 38.53 4.08
CA SER A 365 4.23 38.97 5.26
C SER A 365 5.33 37.97 5.59
N LEU A 366 6.58 38.43 5.65
CA LEU A 366 7.74 37.56 5.84
C LEU A 366 8.59 38.01 7.04
N THR A 367 8.89 37.08 7.94
CA THR A 367 9.90 37.23 8.99
C THR A 367 11.06 36.31 8.69
N ALA A 368 12.29 36.84 8.69
CA ALA A 368 13.51 36.12 8.39
C ALA A 368 14.56 36.37 9.47
N GLU A 369 15.02 35.31 10.12
CA GLU A 369 16.10 35.33 11.09
C GLU A 369 17.20 34.40 10.61
N ALA A 370 18.41 34.93 10.46
CA ALA A 370 19.57 34.19 10.01
C ALA A 370 20.77 34.43 10.92
N SER A 371 21.46 33.37 11.35
CA SER A 371 22.64 33.45 12.22
C SER A 371 23.73 32.45 11.85
N SER A 372 24.93 32.62 12.42
CA SER A 372 26.03 31.67 12.37
C SER A 372 26.39 31.20 10.96
N GLY A 373 26.64 32.15 10.06
CA GLY A 373 27.04 31.88 8.68
C GLY A 373 25.95 31.32 7.76
N ALA A 374 24.68 31.33 8.18
CA ALA A 374 23.55 30.91 7.34
C ALA A 374 23.36 31.80 6.10
N SER A 375 22.83 31.23 5.01
CA SER A 375 22.47 31.94 3.79
C SER A 375 20.99 31.76 3.47
N LEU A 376 20.24 32.85 3.43
CA LEU A 376 18.79 32.84 3.17
C LEU A 376 18.46 33.74 1.98
N LYS A 377 17.66 33.22 1.04
CA LYS A 377 17.08 33.98 -0.08
C LYS A 377 15.56 33.95 0.04
N VAL A 378 14.88 35.09 0.01
CA VAL A 378 13.42 35.18 0.24
C VAL A 378 12.73 36.17 -0.68
N HIS A 379 11.40 36.08 -0.81
CA HIS A 379 10.59 37.01 -1.58
C HIS A 379 9.34 37.44 -0.80
N ALA A 380 9.27 38.71 -0.43
CA ALA A 380 8.15 39.33 0.25
C ALA A 380 7.39 40.29 -0.68
N THR A 381 6.06 40.36 -0.55
CA THR A 381 5.20 41.19 -1.41
C THR A 381 4.48 42.32 -0.67
N GLN A 382 4.42 42.32 0.66
CA GLN A 382 3.83 43.41 1.45
C GLN A 382 4.69 43.82 2.66
N ASN A 383 5.01 42.88 3.55
CA ASN A 383 5.75 43.17 4.79
C ASN A 383 7.00 42.30 4.89
N LEU A 384 8.11 42.90 5.29
CA LEU A 384 9.37 42.20 5.55
C LEU A 384 9.94 42.58 6.91
N LYS A 385 10.28 41.58 7.71
CA LYS A 385 11.14 41.73 8.89
C LYS A 385 12.35 40.81 8.71
N ALA A 386 13.56 41.36 8.70
CA ALA A 386 14.77 40.59 8.43
C ALA A 386 15.89 40.90 9.43
N ASN A 387 16.36 39.88 10.14
CA ASN A 387 17.41 39.95 11.15
C ASN A 387 18.57 39.03 10.75
N ALA A 388 19.73 39.59 10.44
CA ALA A 388 20.95 38.81 10.17
C ALA A 388 22.04 39.07 11.24
N GLY A 389 22.55 37.99 11.83
CA GLY A 389 23.59 38.01 12.87
C GLY A 389 24.76 37.06 12.56
N SER A 390 25.88 37.23 13.26
CA SER A 390 27.01 36.27 13.30
C SER A 390 27.47 35.77 11.92
N GLY A 391 27.72 36.69 11.00
CA GLY A 391 28.19 36.38 9.63
C GLY A 391 27.14 35.80 8.67
N ALA A 392 25.86 35.76 9.05
CA ALA A 392 24.80 35.28 8.17
C ALA A 392 24.43 36.28 7.06
N SER A 393 23.87 35.79 5.96
CA SER A 393 23.48 36.58 4.79
C SER A 393 22.02 36.32 4.43
N ILE A 394 21.22 37.38 4.42
CA ILE A 394 19.84 37.38 3.91
C ILE A 394 19.81 38.19 2.62
N ARG A 395 19.32 37.58 1.54
CA ARG A 395 18.96 38.29 0.31
C ARG A 395 17.45 38.25 0.11
N TYR A 396 16.86 39.38 -0.23
CA TYR A 396 15.42 39.47 -0.38
C TYR A 396 15.01 40.11 -1.70
N ARG A 397 13.92 39.59 -2.29
CA ARG A 397 13.20 40.24 -3.38
C ARG A 397 11.96 40.90 -2.80
N ALA A 398 11.71 42.13 -3.20
CA ALA A 398 10.58 42.91 -2.71
C ALA A 398 9.97 43.70 -3.87
N ALA A 399 8.68 43.46 -4.14
CA ALA A 399 7.90 44.31 -5.01
C ALA A 399 6.96 45.15 -4.11
N ASN A 400 7.23 46.45 -3.98
CA ASN A 400 6.39 47.43 -3.27
C ASN A 400 6.03 47.05 -1.82
N LEU A 401 7.03 47.00 -0.92
CA LEU A 401 6.77 46.77 0.51
C LEU A 401 6.02 47.95 1.14
N SER A 402 5.01 47.65 1.95
CA SER A 402 4.28 48.61 2.78
C SER A 402 4.99 48.87 4.11
N LYS A 403 5.70 47.87 4.66
CA LYS A 403 6.49 47.98 5.90
C LYS A 403 7.75 47.12 5.82
N ASN A 404 8.86 47.63 6.34
CA ASN A 404 10.14 46.93 6.39
C ASN A 404 10.89 47.21 7.71
N ASP A 405 11.32 46.17 8.41
CA ASP A 405 12.18 46.24 9.61
C ASP A 405 13.41 45.35 9.37
N ILE A 406 14.56 45.99 9.14
CA ILE A 406 15.82 45.30 8.83
C ILE A 406 16.83 45.56 9.94
N ARG A 407 17.41 44.49 10.49
CA ARG A 407 18.48 44.56 11.49
C ARG A 407 19.68 43.71 11.07
N GLN A 408 20.86 44.26 11.29
CA GLN A 408 22.15 43.63 11.01
C GLN A 408 23.04 43.76 12.25
N THR A 409 23.56 42.64 12.75
CA THR A 409 24.46 42.61 13.90
C THR A 409 25.62 41.64 13.66
N SER A 410 26.74 41.82 14.38
CA SER A 410 27.85 40.85 14.44
C SER A 410 28.30 40.29 13.07
N GLY A 411 28.45 41.15 12.06
CA GLY A 411 28.89 40.78 10.71
C GLY A 411 27.81 40.19 9.79
N GLY A 412 26.54 40.20 10.20
CA GLY A 412 25.42 39.81 9.34
C GLY A 412 25.15 40.81 8.21
N SER A 413 24.63 40.33 7.08
CA SER A 413 24.31 41.15 5.90
C SER A 413 22.88 40.89 5.44
N VAL A 414 22.12 41.96 5.19
CA VAL A 414 20.79 41.91 4.54
C VAL A 414 20.82 42.79 3.30
N LYS A 415 20.59 42.22 2.10
CA LYS A 415 20.64 42.93 0.82
C LYS A 415 19.45 42.58 -0.07
N SER A 416 18.99 43.51 -0.90
CA SER A 416 18.05 43.18 -1.96
C SER A 416 18.77 42.43 -3.11
N PHE A 417 18.03 41.65 -3.90
CA PHE A 417 18.51 41.14 -5.19
C PHE A 417 18.61 42.22 -6.25
#